data_AF-A0A1G2EZF8-F1
#
_entry.id   AF-A0A1G2EZF8-F1
#
_cell.length_a   1.000
_cell.length_b   1.000
_cell.length_c   1.000
_cell.angle_alpha   90.00
_cell.angle_beta   90.00
_cell.angle_gamma   90.00
#
_symmetry.space_group_name_H-M   'P 1'
#
loop_
_entity.id
_entity.type
_entity.pdbx_description
1 polymer ?
#
loop_
_entity_poly.entity_id
_entity_poly.type
_entity_poly.pdbx_seq_one_letter_code
_entity_poly.pdbx_strand_id
1 'polypeptide(L)'
;MDGVAGSFFVFAAFAGAFWLALIILAVYFLVIFPIWMLIHAGILTAKQWPENAVRNLVFLLVIFFTDVIGATIYYLAVYREARPLDHK
;
A
#
# COMPACT_ATOMS: atom_id res chain seq x y z
N MET A 1 28.62 -24.55 -21.82
CA MET A 1 27.74 -24.46 -20.63
C MET A 1 27.64 -23.02 -20.11
N ASP A 2 28.49 -22.10 -20.56
CA ASP A 2 28.53 -20.69 -20.11
C ASP A 2 27.40 -19.81 -20.64
N GLY A 3 26.87 -20.08 -21.85
CA GLY A 3 25.74 -19.34 -22.42
C GLY A 3 24.40 -19.57 -21.71
N VAL A 4 24.22 -20.72 -21.05
CA VAL A 4 23.02 -21.05 -20.28
C VAL A 4 23.06 -20.39 -18.90
N ALA A 5 24.23 -20.34 -18.28
CA ALA A 5 24.43 -19.62 -17.03
C ALA A 5 24.19 -18.11 -17.21
N GLY A 6 24.78 -17.51 -18.26
CA GLY A 6 24.61 -16.08 -18.54
C GLY A 6 23.15 -15.66 -18.79
N SER A 7 22.38 -16.45 -19.53
CA SER A 7 20.96 -16.18 -19.77
C SER A 7 20.10 -16.35 -18.51
N PHE A 8 20.40 -17.33 -17.66
CA PHE A 8 19.73 -17.50 -16.36
C PHE A 8 19.94 -16.30 -15.42
N PHE A 9 21.16 -15.77 -15.32
CA PHE A 9 21.45 -14.59 -14.47
C PHE A 9 20.70 -13.33 -14.93
N VAL A 10 20.58 -13.13 -16.24
CA VAL A 10 19.84 -11.98 -16.81
C VAL A 10 18.35 -12.10 -16.49
N PHE A 11 17.76 -13.29 -16.69
CA PHE A 11 16.36 -13.53 -16.32
C PHE A 11 16.09 -13.34 -14.83
N ALA A 12 16.98 -13.81 -13.95
CA ALA A 12 16.87 -13.62 -12.51
C ALA A 12 16.94 -12.14 -12.10
N ALA A 13 17.80 -11.35 -12.75
CA ALA A 13 17.89 -9.90 -12.51
C ALA A 13 16.61 -9.17 -12.91
N PHE A 14 16.02 -9.49 -14.07
CA PHE A 14 14.74 -8.91 -14.49
C PHE A 14 13.58 -9.31 -13.57
N ALA A 15 13.51 -10.58 -13.17
CA ALA A 15 12.52 -11.05 -12.21
C ALA A 15 12.67 -10.33 -10.87
N GLY A 16 13.89 -10.19 -10.35
CA GLY A 16 14.18 -9.45 -9.12
C GLY A 16 13.78 -7.98 -9.20
N ALA A 17 14.10 -7.30 -10.30
CA ALA A 17 13.72 -5.90 -10.52
C ALA A 17 12.20 -5.73 -10.59
N PHE A 18 11.49 -6.66 -11.23
CA PHE A 18 10.04 -6.66 -11.29
C PHE A 18 9.41 -6.83 -9.90
N TRP A 19 9.89 -7.79 -9.10
CA TRP A 19 9.43 -7.97 -7.72
C TRP A 19 9.70 -6.75 -6.85
N LEU A 20 10.87 -6.13 -6.99
CA LEU A 20 11.20 -4.89 -6.28
C LEU A 20 10.24 -3.76 -6.68
N ALA A 21 9.93 -3.61 -7.97
CA ALA A 21 8.97 -2.62 -8.44
C ALA A 21 7.57 -2.86 -7.86
N LEU A 22 7.11 -4.12 -7.75
CA LEU A 22 5.85 -4.47 -7.10
C LEU A 22 5.84 -4.12 -5.61
N ILE A 23 6.95 -4.34 -4.90
CA ILE A 23 7.07 -3.96 -3.48
C ILE A 23 7.01 -2.45 -3.32
N ILE A 24 7.74 -1.69 -4.14
CA ILE A 24 7.70 -0.22 -4.11
C ILE A 24 6.28 0.28 -4.40
N LEU A 25 5.62 -0.30 -5.41
CA LEU A 25 4.25 0.03 -5.78
C LEU A 25 3.28 -0.28 -4.62
N ALA A 26 3.46 -1.43 -3.96
CA ALA A 26 2.66 -1.80 -2.79
C ALA A 26 2.86 -0.80 -1.64
N VAL A 27 4.10 -0.40 -1.32
CA VAL A 27 4.38 0.61 -0.29
C VAL A 27 3.75 1.96 -0.65
N TYR A 28 3.82 2.38 -1.90
CA TYR A 28 3.18 3.60 -2.38
C TYR A 28 1.66 3.56 -2.16
N PHE A 29 0.99 2.48 -2.57
CA PHE A 29 -0.45 2.32 -2.40
C PHE A 29 -0.91 2.05 -0.96
N LEU A 30 -0.06 1.50 -0.10
CA LEU A 30 -0.41 1.19 1.29
C LEU A 30 -0.15 2.33 2.26
N VAL A 31 0.74 3.26 1.93
CA VAL A 31 1.18 4.31 2.86
C VAL A 31 0.98 5.70 2.28
N ILE A 32 1.58 5.97 1.11
CA ILE A 32 1.65 7.33 0.58
C ILE A 32 0.30 7.78 0.03
N PHE A 33 -0.33 6.94 -0.80
CA PHE A 33 -1.62 7.23 -1.43
C PHE A 33 -2.76 7.42 -0.40
N PRO A 34 -2.95 6.54 0.59
CA PRO A 34 -3.86 6.70 1.73
C PRO A 34 -3.78 8.06 2.43
N ILE A 35 -2.56 8.43 2.86
CA ILE A 35 -2.32 9.67 3.59
C ILE A 35 -2.67 10.87 2.71
N TRP A 36 -2.27 10.86 1.44
CA TRP A 36 -2.60 11.91 0.50
C TRP A 36 -4.12 12.03 0.27
N MET A 37 -4.83 10.90 0.13
CA MET A 37 -6.28 10.86 -0.03
C MET A 37 -7.01 11.40 1.20
N LEU A 38 -6.58 11.04 2.41
CA LEU A 38 -7.15 11.57 3.66
C LEU A 38 -6.98 13.09 3.76
N ILE A 39 -5.79 13.62 3.45
CA ILE A 39 -5.54 15.07 3.44
C ILE A 39 -6.44 15.76 2.40
N HIS A 40 -6.49 15.24 1.18
CA HIS A 40 -7.29 15.82 0.11
C HIS A 40 -8.79 15.83 0.45
N ALA A 41 -9.30 14.72 0.98
CA ALA A 41 -10.69 14.60 1.43
C ALA A 41 -10.98 15.54 2.61
N GLY A 42 -10.06 15.69 3.56
CA GLY A 42 -10.19 16.63 4.67
C GLY A 42 -10.29 18.08 4.20
N ILE A 43 -9.41 18.50 3.28
CA ILE A 43 -9.44 19.85 2.69
C ILE A 43 -10.75 20.08 1.93
N LEU A 44 -11.19 19.12 1.11
CA LEU A 44 -12.43 19.22 0.35
C LEU A 44 -13.64 19.34 1.28
N THR A 45 -13.64 18.55 2.37
CA THR A 45 -14.68 18.59 3.40
C THR A 45 -14.75 19.95 4.07
N ALA A 46 -13.60 20.52 4.47
CA ALA A 46 -13.53 21.83 5.09
C ALA A 46 -14.01 22.95 4.14
N LYS A 47 -13.67 22.86 2.84
CA LYS A 47 -14.06 23.87 1.84
C LYS A 47 -15.55 23.86 1.49
N GLN A 48 -16.19 22.70 1.56
CA GLN A 48 -17.60 22.52 1.16
C GLN A 48 -18.55 22.41 2.37
N TRP A 49 -18.06 22.70 3.57
CA TRP A 49 -18.88 22.74 4.77
C TRP A 49 -19.67 24.05 4.83
N PRO A 50 -20.97 24.02 5.19
CA PRO A 50 -21.78 22.87 5.59
C PRO A 50 -22.55 22.18 4.45
N GLU A 51 -22.65 22.79 3.26
CA GLU A 51 -23.59 22.40 2.20
C GLU A 51 -23.46 20.93 1.75
N ASN A 52 -22.24 20.37 1.73
CA ASN A 52 -21.99 18.97 1.36
C ASN A 52 -21.41 18.13 2.50
N ALA A 53 -21.60 18.55 3.75
CA ALA A 53 -21.05 17.92 4.95
C ALA A 53 -21.25 16.40 5.00
N VAL A 54 -22.48 15.93 4.77
CA VAL A 54 -22.84 14.51 4.88
C VAL A 54 -22.13 13.67 3.80
N ARG A 55 -22.15 14.13 2.54
CA ARG A 55 -21.49 13.43 1.43
C ARG A 55 -19.99 13.34 1.67
N ASN A 56 -19.37 14.43 2.10
CA ASN A 56 -17.93 14.49 2.30
C ASN A 56 -17.48 13.67 3.52
N LEU A 57 -18.30 13.62 4.59
CA LEU A 57 -18.09 12.72 5.72
C LEU A 57 -18.15 11.24 5.29
N VAL A 58 -19.11 10.86 4.44
CA VAL A 58 -19.18 9.49 3.90
C VAL A 58 -17.93 9.15 3.10
N PHE A 59 -17.44 10.05 2.24
CA PHE A 59 -16.18 9.82 1.52
C PHE A 59 -14.97 9.68 2.46
N LEU A 60 -14.87 10.53 3.48
CA LEU A 60 -13.81 10.44 4.50
C LEU A 60 -13.83 9.09 5.22
N LEU A 61 -15.01 8.61 5.59
CA LEU A 61 -15.17 7.30 6.23
C LEU A 61 -14.78 6.16 5.29
N VAL A 62 -15.20 6.20 4.02
CA VAL A 62 -14.84 5.18 3.03
C VAL A 62 -13.33 5.10 2.84
N ILE A 63 -12.65 6.25 2.70
CA ILE A 63 -11.19 6.30 2.58
C ILE A 63 -10.54 5.73 3.84
N PHE A 64 -10.96 6.19 5.01
CA PHE A 64 -10.43 5.71 6.29
C PHE A 64 -10.57 4.20 6.48
N PHE A 65 -11.74 3.61 6.21
CA PHE A 65 -11.93 2.16 6.35
C PHE A 65 -11.12 1.37 5.33
N THR A 66 -11.00 1.87 4.10
CA THR A 66 -10.17 1.23 3.06
C THR A 66 -8.70 1.19 3.50
N ASP A 67 -8.21 2.29 4.09
CA ASP A 67 -6.84 2.38 4.60
C ASP A 67 -6.60 1.44 5.80
N VAL A 68 -7.54 1.38 6.75
CA VAL A 68 -7.44 0.47 7.90
C VAL A 68 -7.45 -1.00 7.47
N ILE A 69 -8.30 -1.38 6.51
CA ILE A 69 -8.32 -2.75 5.97
C ILE A 69 -7.00 -3.06 5.26
N GLY A 70 -6.51 -2.15 4.41
CA GLY A 70 -5.22 -2.29 3.73
C GLY A 70 -4.06 -2.47 4.70
N ALA A 71 -3.99 -1.64 5.74
CA ALA A 71 -2.97 -1.73 6.79
C ALA A 71 -3.08 -3.04 7.58
N THR A 72 -4.30 -3.51 7.86
CA THR A 72 -4.54 -4.78 8.56
C THR A 72 -4.08 -5.97 7.73
N ILE A 73 -4.40 -6.01 6.44
CA ILE A 73 -3.94 -7.06 5.52
C ILE A 73 -2.43 -7.05 5.42
N TYR A 74 -1.80 -5.88 5.27
CA TYR A 74 -0.35 -5.75 5.26
C TYR A 74 0.30 -6.27 6.55
N TYR A 75 -0.26 -5.90 7.71
CA TYR A 75 0.21 -6.38 9.00
C TYR A 75 0.11 -7.91 9.10
N LEU A 76 -1.01 -8.50 8.68
CA LEU A 76 -1.24 -9.94 8.77
C LEU A 76 -0.40 -10.74 7.76
N ALA A 77 -0.29 -10.29 6.52
CA ALA A 77 0.38 -11.02 5.44
C ALA A 77 1.90 -10.83 5.47
N VAL A 78 2.39 -9.63 5.80
CA VAL A 78 3.80 -9.28 5.68
C VAL A 78 4.47 -9.21 7.05
N TYR A 79 3.89 -8.46 7.98
CA TYR A 79 4.55 -8.17 9.26
C TYR A 79 4.50 -9.35 10.23
N ARG A 80 3.35 -10.05 10.31
CA ARG A 80 3.16 -11.21 11.19
C ARG A 80 4.01 -12.41 10.78
N GLU A 81 4.20 -12.64 9.49
CA GLU A 81 5.07 -13.73 9.02
C GLU A 81 6.56 -13.40 9.18
N ALA A 82 6.94 -12.11 9.03
CA ALA A 82 8.32 -11.67 9.18
C ALA A 82 8.83 -11.69 10.64
N ARG A 83 7.95 -11.71 11.63
CA ARG A 83 8.30 -11.95 13.04
C ARG A 83 7.72 -13.28 13.49
N PRO A 84 8.49 -14.38 13.54
CA PRO A 84 8.04 -15.54 14.30
C PRO A 84 7.81 -15.05 15.72
N LEU A 85 6.58 -15.14 16.17
CA LEU A 85 6.20 -14.83 17.53
C LEU A 85 7.04 -15.72 18.45
N ASP A 86 8.10 -15.15 19.02
CA ASP A 86 8.93 -15.77 20.04
C ASP A 86 8.08 -15.82 21.32
N HIS A 87 7.13 -16.77 21.33
CA HIS A 87 6.32 -17.12 22.48
C HIS A 87 7.11 -18.17 23.26
N LYS A 88 7.98 -17.68 24.15
CA LYS A 88 8.41 -18.44 25.33
C LYS A 88 7.43 -18.22 26.47
#